data_AF-A0A4Q2YJ33-F1
#
_entry.id   AF-A0A4Q2YJ33-F1
#
_cell.length_a   1.000
_cell.length_b   1.000
_cell.length_c   1.000
_cell.angle_alpha   90.00
_cell.angle_beta   90.00
_cell.angle_gamma   90.00
#
_symmetry.space_group_name_H-M   'P 1'
#
loop_
_entity.id
_entity.type
_entity.pdbx_description
1 polymer ?
#
loop_
_entity_poly.entity_id
_entity_poly.type
_entity_poly.pdbx_seq_one_letter_code
_entity_poly.pdbx_strand_id
1 'polypeptide(L)'
;MRIYHSLKDIPELAALPPKERRRVHNACLLENYSFLSRHGLMWLTFVCFCAGVGAALGFMLHRIVDSVSLRTCERVGAAVGYVFGGFVYGQMIHRKLRPHYAEFIRKEPKAAASGPDL
;
A
#
# COMPACT_ATOMS: atom_id res chain seq x y z
N MET A 1 -0.45 -17.78 1.48
CA MET A 1 -0.33 -16.35 1.11
C MET A 1 0.88 -15.76 1.83
N ARG A 2 1.90 -15.26 1.14
CA ARG A 2 2.98 -14.50 1.81
C ARG A 2 2.48 -13.09 2.09
N ILE A 3 2.61 -12.64 3.33
CA ILE A 3 2.32 -11.27 3.78
C ILE A 3 3.66 -10.55 3.83
N TYR A 4 3.77 -9.42 3.15
CA TYR A 4 4.98 -8.59 3.18
C TYR A 4 4.72 -7.43 4.13
N HIS A 5 5.39 -7.41 5.28
CA HIS A 5 5.26 -6.31 6.23
C HIS A 5 6.13 -5.12 5.83
N SER A 6 7.20 -5.37 5.08
CA SER A 6 8.12 -4.35 4.59
C SER A 6 8.77 -4.76 3.27
N LEU A 7 9.31 -3.78 2.54
CA LEU A 7 10.06 -4.00 1.28
C LEU A 7 11.24 -4.95 1.44
N LYS A 8 11.77 -5.11 2.65
CA LYS A 8 12.85 -6.07 2.97
C LYS A 8 12.40 -7.53 2.91
N ASP A 9 11.10 -7.79 3.06
CA ASP A 9 10.54 -9.14 3.06
C ASP A 9 10.35 -9.66 1.62
N ILE A 10 10.52 -8.79 0.63
CA ILE A 10 10.44 -9.11 -0.79
C ILE A 10 11.83 -9.62 -1.24
N PRO A 11 11.97 -10.90 -1.59
CA PRO A 11 13.28 -11.50 -1.85
C PRO A 11 14.04 -10.81 -3.00
N GLU A 12 13.32 -10.28 -3.99
CA GLU A 12 13.91 -9.54 -5.13
C GLU A 12 14.54 -8.21 -4.72
N LEU A 13 14.02 -7.59 -3.65
CA LEU A 13 14.49 -6.30 -3.14
C LEU A 13 15.41 -6.48 -1.93
N ALA A 14 15.42 -7.66 -1.29
CA ALA A 14 16.16 -7.90 -0.06
C ALA A 14 17.68 -7.74 -0.24
N ALA A 15 18.20 -8.06 -1.42
CA ALA A 15 19.61 -7.91 -1.77
C ALA A 15 20.06 -6.45 -1.93
N LEU A 16 19.13 -5.50 -2.12
CA LEU A 16 19.44 -4.10 -2.36
C LEU A 16 19.62 -3.31 -1.05
N PRO A 17 20.41 -2.22 -1.04
CA PRO A 17 20.43 -1.25 0.04
C PRO A 17 19.03 -0.65 0.32
N PRO A 18 18.70 -0.25 1.56
CA PRO A 18 17.36 0.26 1.91
C PRO A 18 16.89 1.46 1.07
N LYS A 19 17.82 2.33 0.65
CA LYS A 19 17.52 3.49 -0.21
C LYS A 19 17.14 3.06 -1.63
N GLU A 20 17.86 2.11 -2.21
CA GLU A 20 17.57 1.58 -3.54
C GLU A 20 16.26 0.79 -3.57
N ARG A 21 15.96 0.03 -2.52
CA ARG A 21 14.66 -0.65 -2.38
C ARG A 21 13.49 0.30 -2.51
N ARG A 22 13.55 1.44 -1.81
CA ARG A 22 12.49 2.47 -1.88
C ARG A 22 12.44 3.13 -3.25
N ARG A 23 13.60 3.40 -3.86
CA ARG A 23 13.68 3.99 -5.20
C ARG A 23 13.04 3.07 -6.26
N VAL A 24 13.44 1.81 -6.32
CA VAL A 24 12.89 0.82 -7.26
C VAL A 24 11.40 0.60 -6.99
N HIS A 25 11.00 0.49 -5.73
CA HIS A 25 9.60 0.37 -5.35
C HIS A 25 8.77 1.56 -5.87
N ASN A 26 9.21 2.79 -5.60
CA ASN A 26 8.50 4.00 -6.01
C ASN A 26 8.49 4.17 -7.52
N ALA A 27 9.58 3.86 -8.21
CA ALA A 27 9.66 3.92 -9.67
C ALA A 27 8.67 2.95 -10.33
N CYS A 28 8.67 1.67 -9.94
CA CYS A 28 7.72 0.71 -10.49
C CYS A 28 6.26 1.03 -10.12
N LEU A 29 6.04 1.59 -8.91
CA LEU A 29 4.70 2.01 -8.48
C LEU A 29 4.21 3.20 -9.30
N LEU A 30 5.05 4.19 -9.57
CA LEU A 30 4.69 5.35 -10.40
C LEU A 30 4.43 4.93 -11.85
N GLU A 31 5.28 4.06 -12.40
CA GLU A 31 5.22 3.63 -13.80
C GLU A 31 3.99 2.75 -14.09
N ASN A 32 3.63 1.85 -13.17
CA ASN A 32 2.56 0.87 -13.40
C ASN A 32 1.25 1.19 -12.68
N TYR A 33 1.31 1.97 -11.58
CA TYR A 33 0.19 2.24 -10.67
C TYR A 33 0.13 3.71 -10.27
N SER A 34 0.44 4.62 -11.21
CA SER A 34 0.17 6.05 -11.02
C SER A 34 -1.27 6.26 -10.57
N PHE A 35 -1.49 7.20 -9.65
CA PHE A 35 -2.82 7.56 -9.15
C PHE A 35 -3.80 7.93 -10.26
N LEU A 36 -3.29 8.43 -11.39
CA LEU A 36 -4.07 8.77 -12.59
C LEU A 36 -4.41 7.56 -13.49
N SER A 37 -3.88 6.37 -13.21
CA SER A 37 -4.21 5.17 -13.98
C SER A 37 -5.59 4.62 -13.59
N ARG A 38 -6.23 3.84 -14.48
CA ARG A 38 -7.49 3.12 -14.18
C ARG A 38 -7.38 2.26 -12.91
N HIS A 39 -6.21 1.70 -12.65
CA HIS A 39 -5.95 0.95 -11.43
C HIS A 39 -5.89 1.87 -10.20
N GLY A 40 -5.21 3.01 -10.27
CA GLY A 40 -5.18 4.01 -9.19
C GLY A 40 -6.58 4.50 -8.80
N LEU A 41 -7.43 4.80 -9.78
CA LEU A 41 -8.81 5.23 -9.53
C LEU A 41 -9.66 4.13 -8.89
N MET A 42 -9.59 2.89 -9.41
CA MET A 42 -10.30 1.74 -8.84
C MET A 42 -9.86 1.44 -7.40
N TRP A 43 -8.59 1.68 -7.08
CA TRP A 43 -8.09 1.52 -5.72
C TRP A 43 -8.52 2.63 -4.79
N LEU A 44 -8.52 3.87 -5.27
CA LEU A 44 -9.08 4.99 -4.53
C LEU A 44 -10.55 4.74 -4.20
N THR A 45 -11.36 4.28 -5.17
CA THR A 45 -12.76 3.96 -4.93
C THR A 45 -12.92 2.80 -3.95
N PHE A 46 -12.08 1.78 -4.03
CA PHE A 46 -12.07 0.67 -3.06
C PHE A 46 -11.73 1.13 -1.64
N VAL A 47 -10.70 1.96 -1.46
CA VAL A 47 -10.33 2.49 -0.14
C VAL A 47 -11.43 3.39 0.42
N CYS A 48 -12.02 4.27 -0.41
CA CYS A 48 -13.17 5.08 -0.02
C CYS A 48 -14.38 4.22 0.35
N PHE A 49 -14.62 3.14 -0.39
CA PHE A 49 -15.68 2.18 -0.07
C PHE A 49 -15.44 1.49 1.28
N CYS A 50 -14.22 1.01 1.55
CA CYS A 50 -13.87 0.44 2.85
C CYS A 50 -14.03 1.44 4.00
N ALA A 51 -13.64 2.70 3.80
CA ALA A 51 -13.87 3.76 4.79
C ALA A 51 -15.37 4.01 5.02
N GLY A 52 -16.19 4.04 3.95
CA GLY A 52 -17.64 4.18 4.06
C GLY A 52 -18.30 3.01 4.79
N VAL A 53 -17.89 1.78 4.50
CA VAL A 53 -18.34 0.57 5.24
C VAL A 53 -17.92 0.65 6.71
N GLY A 54 -16.69 1.08 6.99
CA GLY A 54 -16.21 1.30 8.35
C GLY A 54 -17.03 2.36 9.10
N ALA A 55 -17.38 3.47 8.46
CA ALA A 55 -18.24 4.51 9.03
C ALA A 55 -19.64 3.97 9.36
N ALA A 56 -20.23 3.19 8.44
CA ALA A 56 -21.53 2.56 8.64
C ALA A 56 -21.51 1.54 9.80
N LEU A 57 -20.43 0.77 9.93
CA LEU A 57 -20.23 -0.12 11.07
C LEU A 57 -20.09 0.67 12.38
N GLY A 58 -19.36 1.79 12.37
CA GLY A 58 -19.26 2.70 13.51
C GLY A 58 -20.63 3.26 13.94
N PHE A 59 -21.47 3.64 12.98
CA PHE A 59 -22.85 4.08 13.24
C PHE A 59 -23.69 2.96 13.88
N MET A 60 -23.60 1.74 13.38
CA MET A 60 -24.29 0.58 13.97
C MET A 60 -23.77 0.27 15.38
N LEU A 61 -22.47 0.42 15.63
CA LEU A 61 -21.89 0.21 16.95
C LEU A 61 -22.39 1.23 17.98
N HIS A 62 -22.56 2.49 17.56
CA HIS A 62 -23.13 3.53 18.42
C HIS A 62 -24.56 3.20 18.86
N ARG A 63 -25.39 2.61 17.99
CA ARG A 63 -26.74 2.14 18.34
C ARG A 63 -26.76 1.09 19.46
N ILE A 64 -25.63 0.41 19.69
CA ILE A 64 -25.47 -0.62 20.72
C ILE A 64 -24.79 -0.02 21.96
N VAL A 65 -23.91 0.96 21.77
CA VAL A 65 -23.09 1.58 22.83
C VAL A 65 -23.39 3.08 22.88
N ASP A 66 -24.44 3.44 23.61
CA ASP A 66 -24.91 4.83 23.78
C ASP A 66 -23.90 5.74 24.53
N SER A 67 -22.85 5.18 25.12
CA SER A 67 -21.89 5.92 25.94
C SER A 67 -20.87 6.74 25.15
N VAL A 68 -20.80 6.60 23.82
CA VAL A 68 -19.80 7.27 22.98
C VAL A 68 -20.50 8.15 21.94
N SER A 69 -19.98 9.34 21.67
CA SER A 69 -20.53 10.24 20.65
C SER A 69 -20.54 9.59 19.27
N LEU A 70 -21.68 9.69 18.56
CA LEU A 70 -21.88 9.18 17.20
C LEU A 70 -20.75 9.58 16.24
N ARG A 71 -20.34 10.86 16.29
CA ARG A 71 -19.28 11.39 15.42
C ARG A 71 -17.93 10.72 15.68
N THR A 72 -17.66 10.32 16.92
CA THR A 72 -16.43 9.61 17.27
C THR A 72 -16.46 8.19 16.75
N CYS A 73 -17.57 7.47 16.94
CA CYS A 73 -17.74 6.10 16.42
C CYS A 73 -17.62 6.05 14.89
N GLU A 74 -18.25 6.99 14.19
CA GLU A 74 -18.19 7.07 12.72
C GLU A 74 -16.76 7.35 12.24
N ARG A 75 -16.06 8.32 12.85
CA ARG A 75 -14.67 8.66 12.49
C ARG A 75 -13.71 7.51 12.77
N VAL A 76 -13.86 6.84 13.91
CA VAL A 76 -13.04 5.67 14.26
C VAL A 76 -13.32 4.53 13.29
N GLY A 77 -14.59 4.25 13.00
CA GLY A 77 -14.98 3.24 12.02
C GLY A 77 -14.42 3.54 10.62
N ALA A 78 -14.53 4.78 10.15
CA ALA A 78 -13.97 5.21 8.88
C ALA A 78 -12.44 5.08 8.84
N ALA A 79 -11.75 5.46 9.92
CA ALA A 79 -10.30 5.33 10.04
C ALA A 79 -9.87 3.86 9.98
N VAL A 80 -10.58 2.96 10.68
CA VAL A 80 -10.33 1.51 10.63
C VAL A 80 -10.54 0.98 9.21
N GLY A 81 -11.64 1.36 8.57
CA GLY A 81 -11.93 0.98 7.18
C GLY A 81 -10.86 1.46 6.20
N TYR A 82 -10.38 2.69 6.36
CA TYR A 82 -9.29 3.26 5.56
C TYR A 82 -7.98 2.50 5.74
N VAL A 83 -7.57 2.25 6.99
CA VAL A 83 -6.33 1.50 7.29
C VAL A 83 -6.41 0.09 6.74
N PHE A 84 -7.55 -0.58 6.89
CA PHE A 84 -7.76 -1.92 6.34
C PHE A 84 -7.70 -1.93 4.81
N GLY A 85 -8.41 -1.01 4.14
CA GLY A 85 -8.38 -0.87 2.69
C GLY A 85 -6.96 -0.59 2.17
N GLY A 86 -6.23 0.30 2.82
CA GLY A 86 -4.84 0.61 2.49
C GLY A 86 -3.89 -0.57 2.70
N PHE A 87 -4.09 -1.35 3.76
CA PHE A 87 -3.30 -2.56 4.01
C PHE A 87 -3.53 -3.63 2.93
N VAL A 88 -4.79 -3.92 2.59
CA VAL A 88 -5.14 -4.86 1.52
C VAL A 88 -4.56 -4.42 0.19
N TYR A 89 -4.67 -3.12 -0.12
CA TYR A 89 -4.06 -2.53 -1.30
C TYR A 89 -2.54 -2.72 -1.33
N GLY A 90 -1.84 -2.44 -0.24
CA GLY A 90 -0.40 -2.65 -0.12
C GLY A 90 0.00 -4.11 -0.37
N GLN A 91 -0.71 -5.07 0.24
CA GLN A 91 -0.45 -6.50 0.02
C GLN A 91 -0.67 -6.92 -1.44
N MET A 92 -1.70 -6.39 -2.11
CA MET A 92 -1.97 -6.69 -3.51
C MET A 92 -0.94 -6.04 -4.44
N ILE A 93 -0.56 -4.79 -4.18
CA ILE A 93 0.46 -4.08 -4.95
C ILE A 93 1.80 -4.80 -4.88
N HIS A 94 2.24 -5.22 -3.69
CA HIS A 94 3.51 -5.92 -3.56
C HIS A 94 3.53 -7.22 -4.38
N ARG A 95 2.40 -7.92 -4.47
CA ARG A 95 2.29 -9.13 -5.31
C ARG A 95 2.34 -8.81 -6.81
N LYS A 96 1.65 -7.76 -7.25
CA LYS A 96 1.64 -7.38 -8.66
C LYS A 96 2.93 -6.72 -9.13
N LEU A 97 3.60 -5.94 -8.27
CA LEU A 97 4.87 -5.29 -8.59
C LEU A 97 6.07 -6.23 -8.55
N ARG A 98 5.99 -7.36 -7.83
CA ARG A 98 7.07 -8.36 -7.73
C ARG A 98 7.68 -8.79 -9.07
N PRO A 99 6.90 -9.19 -10.10
CA PRO A 99 7.47 -9.53 -11.41
C PRO A 99 8.18 -8.33 -12.07
N HIS A 100 7.68 -7.12 -11.87
CA HIS A 100 8.28 -5.91 -12.43
C HIS A 100 9.58 -5.50 -11.73
N TYR A 101 9.77 -5.83 -10.44
CA TYR A 101 11.05 -5.57 -9.76
C TYR A 101 12.20 -6.34 -10.40
N ALA A 102 11.99 -7.62 -10.74
CA ALA A 102 13.02 -8.42 -11.41
C ALA A 102 13.38 -7.84 -12.78
N GLU A 103 12.40 -7.35 -13.52
CA GLU A 103 12.62 -6.71 -14.83
C GLU A 103 13.33 -5.36 -14.71
N PHE A 104 12.93 -4.53 -13.74
CA PHE A 104 13.53 -3.22 -13.49
C PHE A 104 14.99 -3.34 -13.03
N ILE A 105 15.30 -4.28 -12.14
CA ILE A 105 16.66 -4.59 -11.71
C ILE A 105 17.51 -5.11 -12.89
N ARG A 106 16.93 -5.91 -13.80
CA ARG A 106 17.62 -6.37 -15.02
C ARG A 106 17.86 -5.26 -16.04
N LYS A 107 16.98 -4.25 -16.11
CA LYS A 107 17.10 -3.10 -17.01
C LYS A 107 18.04 -2.01 -16.48
N GLU A 108 18.18 -1.88 -15.15
CA GLU A 108 19.09 -0.92 -14.51
C GLU A 108 20.28 -1.56 -13.75
N PRO A 109 21.14 -2.40 -14.38
CA PRO A 109 22.35 -2.88 -13.71
C PRO A 109 23.35 -1.76 -13.40
N LYS A 110 23.21 -0.58 -14.01
CA LYS A 110 24.15 0.55 -13.88
C LYS A 110 24.05 1.35 -12.58
N ALA A 111 22.95 1.28 -11.83
CA ALA A 111 22.84 2.02 -10.56
C ALA A 111 23.46 1.28 -9.37
N ALA A 112 23.52 -0.06 -9.41
CA ALA A 112 24.11 -0.90 -8.36
C ALA A 112 25.65 -1.01 -8.47
N ALA A 113 26.22 -0.65 -9.64
CA ALA A 113 27.66 -0.62 -9.86
C ALA A 113 28.32 0.71 -9.43
N SER A 114 27.55 1.77 -9.17
CA SER A 114 28.06 3.04 -8.61
C SER A 114 28.00 3.04 -7.09
N GLY A 115 28.66 2.04 -6.48
CA GLY A 115 29.17 2.15 -5.11
C GLY A 115 30.06 3.39 -5.01
N PRO A 116 30.18 4.01 -3.82
CA PRO A 116 30.79 5.33 -3.69
C PRO A 116 32.28 5.26 -4.04
N ASP A 117 32.64 5.77 -5.23
CA ASP A 117 33.99 6.25 -5.47
C ASP A 117 34.10 7.65 -4.87
N LEU A 118 34.71 7.69 -3.69
CA LEU A 118 35.31 8.83 -2.98
C LEU A 118 34.38 9.92 -2.42
#